data_AF-A0A367QDW0-F1
#
_entry.id   AF-A0A367QDW0-F1
#
_cell.length_a   1.000
_cell.length_b   1.000
_cell.length_c   1.000
_cell.angle_alpha   90.00
_cell.angle_beta   90.00
_cell.angle_gamma   90.00
#
_symmetry.space_group_name_H-M   'P 1'
#
loop_
_entity.id
_entity.type
_entity.pdbx_description
1 polymer ?
#
loop_
_entity_poly.entity_id
_entity_poly.type
_entity_poly.pdbx_seq_one_letter_code
_entity_poly.pdbx_strand_id
1 'polypeptide(L)'
;MMPCYKLPISQIRRVGLALLMPAFLLGSFAVPNQLQTATAQTSGENRPLTIRADVQEYDAKTQVITARGNVQMFYPSRQLQATAAQAQYFSKERRIDFSGNVYILQQGGNSIRAEKVTYLIDEGRFVALPQTNRQVESIYMVQESDNAGQTATPAPQTPEFKRSN
;
A
#
# COMPACT_ATOMS: atom_id res chain seq x y z
N MET A 1 12.38 25.47 35.56
CA MET A 1 13.55 26.31 35.22
C MET A 1 14.61 25.41 34.59
N MET A 2 14.90 25.66 33.30
CA MET A 2 15.84 24.91 32.47
C MET A 2 17.29 25.09 32.92
N PRO A 3 18.18 24.16 32.52
CA PRO A 3 19.45 24.57 31.94
C PRO A 3 19.52 24.14 30.47
N CYS A 4 19.67 25.17 29.64
CA CYS A 4 19.91 25.14 28.21
C CYS A 4 21.33 24.58 27.93
N TYR A 5 21.44 23.51 27.15
CA TYR A 5 22.74 23.00 26.69
C TYR A 5 23.17 23.70 25.39
N LYS A 6 24.38 24.27 25.40
CA LYS A 6 25.02 24.96 24.29
C LYS A 6 25.87 23.98 23.46
N LEU A 7 25.70 23.99 22.14
CA LEU A 7 26.55 23.27 21.19
C LEU A 7 27.80 24.11 20.88
N PRO A 8 29.04 23.55 20.91
CA PRO A 8 30.23 24.27 20.49
C PRO A 8 30.43 24.20 18.96
N ILE A 9 30.75 25.37 18.41
CA ILE A 9 31.08 25.64 17.01
C ILE A 9 32.46 25.04 16.69
N SER A 10 32.51 24.15 15.71
CA SER A 10 33.75 23.57 15.17
C SER A 10 34.47 24.59 14.29
N GLN A 11 35.70 24.92 14.68
CA GLN A 11 36.66 25.75 13.96
C GLN A 11 37.37 24.91 12.89
N ILE A 12 37.07 25.13 11.61
CA ILE A 12 37.87 24.56 10.53
C ILE A 12 38.98 25.53 10.13
N ARG A 13 40.16 24.93 10.17
CA ARG A 13 41.52 25.45 10.07
C ARG A 13 41.79 26.13 8.73
N ARG A 14 42.48 27.28 8.81
CA ARG A 14 43.10 28.01 7.71
C ARG A 14 44.27 27.22 7.12
N VAL A 15 44.25 26.96 5.81
CA VAL A 15 45.39 26.63 4.93
C VAL A 15 44.94 27.04 3.52
N GLY A 16 45.64 27.78 2.67
CA GLY A 16 46.96 28.40 2.69
C GLY A 16 47.00 29.41 1.52
N LEU A 17 47.82 30.43 1.67
CA LEU A 17 48.04 31.52 0.72
C LEU A 17 48.93 31.04 -0.44
N ALA A 18 48.47 31.17 -1.68
CA ALA A 18 49.34 31.23 -2.86
C ALA A 18 48.74 32.15 -3.92
N LEU A 19 49.57 33.08 -4.37
CA LEU A 19 49.30 34.27 -5.18
C LEU A 19 49.63 33.98 -6.66
N LEU A 20 48.75 34.37 -7.58
CA LEU A 20 49.07 34.91 -8.93
C LEU A 20 47.77 35.13 -9.75
N MET A 21 47.57 36.38 -10.19
CA MET A 21 46.48 36.85 -11.07
C MET A 21 46.81 36.57 -12.55
N PRO A 22 45.82 36.45 -13.46
CA PRO A 22 45.35 37.65 -14.17
C PRO A 22 43.85 37.69 -14.52
N ALA A 23 43.43 38.91 -14.89
CA ALA A 23 42.14 39.38 -15.35
C ALA A 23 41.32 38.44 -16.24
N PHE A 24 39.99 38.45 -16.09
CA PHE A 24 39.01 38.54 -17.19
C PHE A 24 37.56 38.68 -16.68
N LEU A 25 36.83 39.62 -17.30
CA LEU A 25 35.37 39.70 -17.50
C LEU A 25 34.41 39.84 -16.30
N LEU A 26 33.88 41.07 -16.16
CA LEU A 26 32.57 41.37 -15.60
C LEU A 26 31.47 40.72 -16.47
N GLY A 27 31.04 39.52 -16.10
CA GLY A 27 29.82 38.89 -16.61
C GLY A 27 28.71 39.00 -15.57
N SER A 28 27.67 39.79 -15.85
CA SER A 28 26.45 39.84 -15.03
C SER A 28 25.70 38.51 -15.17
N PHE A 29 25.94 37.57 -14.26
CA PHE A 29 25.11 36.38 -14.15
C PHE A 29 23.81 36.76 -13.41
N ALA A 30 22.76 37.05 -14.18
CA ALA A 30 21.41 36.94 -13.66
C ALA A 30 21.15 35.44 -13.40
N VAL A 31 21.10 35.04 -12.13
CA VAL A 31 20.64 33.72 -11.74
C VAL A 31 19.11 33.77 -11.73
N PRO A 32 18.39 33.23 -12.72
CA PRO A 32 16.97 33.01 -12.53
C PRO A 32 16.84 31.96 -11.42
N ASN A 33 16.23 32.35 -10.30
CA ASN A 33 15.72 31.41 -9.31
C ASN A 33 14.67 30.51 -9.99
N GLN A 34 15.10 29.47 -10.69
CA GLN A 34 14.23 28.34 -10.97
C GLN A 34 14.03 27.63 -9.63
N LEU A 35 12.96 28.02 -8.95
CA LEU A 35 12.37 27.26 -7.85
C LEU A 35 12.04 25.88 -8.41
N GLN A 36 12.95 24.93 -8.21
CA GLN A 36 12.68 23.52 -8.44
C GLN A 36 11.61 23.13 -7.43
N THR A 37 10.35 23.14 -7.88
CA THR A 37 9.27 22.43 -7.21
C THR A 37 9.68 20.96 -7.16
N ALA A 38 10.09 20.52 -5.97
CA ALA A 38 10.32 19.12 -5.69
C ALA A 38 9.01 18.37 -5.92
N THR A 39 8.93 17.60 -7.01
CA THR A 39 7.87 16.61 -7.17
C THR A 39 8.26 15.41 -6.30
N ALA A 40 7.50 15.18 -5.23
CA ALA A 40 7.67 13.98 -4.42
C ALA A 40 7.31 12.76 -5.30
N GLN A 41 8.34 12.09 -5.83
CA GLN A 41 8.19 10.84 -6.57
C GLN A 41 7.88 9.73 -5.56
N THR A 42 6.60 9.51 -5.27
CA THR A 42 6.19 8.29 -4.57
C THR A 42 6.37 7.13 -5.54
N SER A 43 7.46 6.39 -5.40
CA SER A 43 7.74 5.15 -6.13
C SER A 43 6.50 4.26 -6.10
N GLY A 44 5.93 3.94 -7.27
CA GLY A 44 4.59 3.36 -7.42
C GLY A 44 4.36 1.99 -6.78
N GLU A 45 5.38 1.34 -6.25
CA GLU A 45 5.32 -0.01 -5.67
C GLU A 45 5.04 -0.06 -4.17
N ASN A 46 5.42 0.97 -3.40
CA ASN A 46 5.24 0.96 -1.94
C ASN A 46 4.13 1.93 -1.52
N ARG A 47 2.88 1.61 -1.90
CA ARG A 47 1.73 2.41 -1.52
C ARG A 47 1.36 2.13 -0.05
N PRO A 48 1.21 3.16 0.79
CA PRO A 48 0.95 2.98 2.20
C PRO A 48 -0.44 2.39 2.45
N LEU A 49 -0.55 1.61 3.53
CA LEU A 49 -1.83 1.27 4.16
C LEU A 49 -2.45 2.55 4.73
N THR A 50 -3.69 2.84 4.37
CA THR A 50 -4.43 4.02 4.85
C THR A 50 -5.68 3.59 5.61
N ILE A 51 -5.92 4.19 6.78
CA ILE A 51 -7.14 3.99 7.58
C ILE A 51 -7.75 5.37 7.85
N ARG A 52 -9.02 5.55 7.47
CA ARG A 52 -9.83 6.74 7.70
C ARG A 52 -10.98 6.38 8.62
N ALA A 53 -11.36 7.29 9.52
CA ALA A 53 -12.48 7.14 10.44
C ALA A 53 -12.94 8.50 10.95
N ASP A 54 -14.07 8.53 11.65
CA ASP A 54 -14.58 9.74 12.29
C ASP A 54 -13.68 10.17 13.47
N VAL A 55 -13.21 9.19 14.25
CA VAL A 55 -12.31 9.41 15.39
C VAL A 55 -11.13 8.46 15.30
N GLN A 56 -9.93 8.98 15.48
CA GLN A 56 -8.69 8.20 15.58
C GLN A 56 -7.93 8.57 16.85
N GLU A 57 -7.47 7.54 17.55
CA GLU A 57 -6.73 7.65 18.80
C GLU A 57 -5.45 6.82 18.69
N TYR A 58 -4.31 7.41 19.03
CA TYR A 58 -3.00 6.75 19.04
C TYR A 58 -2.48 6.67 20.47
N ASP A 59 -2.27 5.46 20.97
CA ASP A 59 -1.59 5.23 22.23
C ASP A 59 -0.12 4.89 21.98
N ALA A 60 0.77 5.82 22.35
CA ALA A 60 2.21 5.66 22.18
C ALA A 60 2.83 4.58 23.08
N LYS A 61 2.22 4.26 24.23
CA LYS A 61 2.75 3.26 25.18
C LYS A 61 2.49 1.85 24.66
N THR A 62 1.26 1.60 24.20
CA THR A 62 0.86 0.30 23.66
C THR A 62 1.20 0.15 22.17
N GLN A 63 1.42 1.27 21.46
CA GLN A 63 1.59 1.35 20.00
C GLN A 63 0.37 0.84 19.23
N VAL A 64 -0.82 1.09 19.79
CA VAL A 64 -2.11 0.74 19.22
C VAL A 64 -2.80 1.97 18.67
N ILE A 65 -3.34 1.86 17.46
CA ILE A 65 -4.17 2.88 16.81
C ILE A 65 -5.61 2.41 16.81
N THR A 66 -6.49 3.15 17.48
CA THR A 66 -7.91 2.86 17.52
C THR A 66 -8.66 3.84 16.61
N ALA A 67 -9.34 3.32 15.61
CA ALA A 67 -10.18 4.08 14.69
C ALA A 67 -11.65 3.70 14.92
N ARG A 68 -12.53 4.69 15.10
CA ARG A 68 -13.95 4.48 15.42
C ARG A 68 -14.84 5.35 14.53
N GLY A 69 -15.96 4.79 14.09
CA GLY A 69 -16.94 5.48 13.25
C GLY A 69 -16.51 5.51 11.78
N ASN A 70 -17.38 5.01 10.89
CA ASN A 70 -17.19 5.01 9.44
C ASN A 70 -15.78 4.58 9.00
N VAL A 71 -15.24 3.51 9.59
CA VAL A 71 -13.87 3.10 9.32
C VAL A 71 -13.76 2.62 7.89
N GLN A 72 -12.82 3.17 7.15
CA GLN A 72 -12.48 2.80 5.78
C GLN A 72 -10.98 2.54 5.71
N MET A 73 -10.62 1.33 5.33
CA MET A 73 -9.23 0.90 5.15
C MET A 73 -8.95 0.69 3.67
N PHE A 74 -7.82 1.20 3.20
CA PHE A 74 -7.37 1.03 1.83
C PHE A 74 -5.91 0.58 1.81
N TYR A 75 -5.64 -0.54 1.16
CA TYR A 75 -4.30 -1.07 0.98
C TYR A 75 -4.03 -1.40 -0.50
N PRO A 76 -3.54 -0.42 -1.28
CA PRO A 76 -3.39 -0.55 -2.72
C PRO A 76 -2.42 -1.66 -3.14
N SER A 77 -1.31 -1.84 -2.41
CA SER A 77 -0.31 -2.86 -2.71
C SER A 77 -0.84 -4.30 -2.61
N ARG A 78 -2.00 -4.50 -1.95
CA ARG A 78 -2.69 -5.79 -1.86
C ARG A 78 -4.10 -5.74 -2.46
N GLN A 79 -4.41 -4.67 -3.20
CA GLN A 79 -5.71 -4.44 -3.83
C GLN A 79 -6.89 -4.67 -2.88
N LEU A 80 -6.74 -4.19 -1.64
CA LEU A 80 -7.65 -4.48 -0.55
C LEU A 80 -8.35 -3.23 -0.03
N GLN A 81 -9.65 -3.38 0.19
CA GLN A 81 -10.51 -2.39 0.83
C GLN A 81 -11.27 -3.04 1.97
N ALA A 82 -11.46 -2.33 3.08
CA ALA A 82 -12.39 -2.78 4.11
C ALA A 82 -13.17 -1.64 4.74
N THR A 83 -14.36 -1.95 5.23
CA THR A 83 -15.18 -1.08 6.05
C THR A 83 -15.55 -1.77 7.36
N ALA A 84 -15.69 -0.99 8.43
CA ALA A 84 -16.10 -1.47 9.75
C ALA A 84 -16.63 -0.32 10.63
N ALA A 85 -17.26 -0.65 11.75
CA ALA A 85 -17.60 0.32 12.78
C ALA A 85 -16.37 0.77 13.60
N GLN A 86 -15.43 -0.14 13.83
CA GLN A 86 -14.18 0.11 14.54
C GLN A 86 -13.04 -0.73 13.94
N ALA A 87 -11.82 -0.19 13.99
CA ALA A 87 -10.59 -0.93 13.73
C ALA A 87 -9.52 -0.60 14.77
N GLN A 88 -8.72 -1.60 15.15
CA GLN A 88 -7.56 -1.45 16.01
C GLN A 88 -6.33 -1.96 15.27
N TYR A 89 -5.35 -1.09 15.02
CA TYR A 89 -4.08 -1.47 14.42
C TYR A 89 -3.01 -1.61 15.50
N PHE A 90 -2.49 -2.82 15.60
CA PHE A 90 -1.44 -3.25 16.52
C PHE A 90 -0.10 -3.19 15.79
N SER A 91 0.67 -2.13 16.02
CA SER A 91 1.88 -1.85 15.22
C SER A 91 3.00 -2.85 15.48
N LYS A 92 3.12 -3.37 16.70
CA LYS A 92 4.16 -4.36 17.07
C LYS A 92 3.89 -5.71 16.42
N GLU A 93 2.63 -6.10 16.41
CA GLU A 93 2.15 -7.39 15.91
C GLU A 93 1.84 -7.37 14.41
N ARG A 94 1.88 -6.19 13.77
CA ARG A 94 1.46 -5.98 12.38
C ARG A 94 0.10 -6.62 12.09
N ARG A 95 -0.86 -6.33 12.97
CA ARG A 95 -2.22 -6.91 12.96
C ARG A 95 -3.27 -5.81 13.01
N ILE A 96 -4.36 -5.97 12.27
CA ILE A 96 -5.53 -5.09 12.37
C ILE A 96 -6.75 -5.91 12.79
N ASP A 97 -7.39 -5.51 13.88
CA ASP A 97 -8.64 -6.10 14.34
C ASP A 97 -9.82 -5.18 13.98
N PHE A 98 -10.68 -5.64 13.09
CA PHE A 98 -11.93 -4.99 12.70
C PHE A 98 -13.09 -5.53 13.51
N SER A 99 -14.02 -4.66 13.87
CA SER A 99 -15.24 -5.04 14.59
C SER A 99 -16.45 -4.20 14.17
N GLY A 100 -17.60 -4.86 14.10
CA GLY A 100 -18.90 -4.27 13.77
C GLY A 100 -19.10 -4.12 12.27
N ASN A 101 -20.05 -4.89 11.72
CA ASN A 101 -20.45 -4.85 10.30
C ASN A 101 -19.25 -4.81 9.34
N VAL A 102 -18.29 -5.73 9.52
CA VAL A 102 -17.06 -5.73 8.74
C VAL A 102 -17.34 -6.23 7.33
N TYR A 103 -16.88 -5.47 6.34
CA TYR A 103 -16.90 -5.87 4.94
C TYR A 103 -15.50 -5.69 4.34
N ILE A 104 -14.95 -6.75 3.75
CA ILE A 104 -13.65 -6.73 3.07
C ILE A 104 -13.88 -7.04 1.60
N LEU A 105 -13.26 -6.25 0.73
CA LEU A 105 -13.24 -6.45 -0.71
C LEU A 105 -11.79 -6.61 -1.18
N GLN A 106 -11.54 -7.68 -1.92
CA GLN A 106 -10.25 -8.00 -2.51
C GLN A 106 -10.34 -7.91 -4.04
N GLN A 107 -9.19 -8.01 -4.70
CA GLN A 107 -9.11 -8.13 -6.15
C GLN A 107 -9.93 -9.32 -6.65
N GLY A 108 -10.53 -9.17 -7.85
CA GLY A 108 -11.32 -10.23 -8.44
C GLY A 108 -12.66 -10.43 -7.74
N GLY A 109 -13.19 -9.40 -7.06
CA GLY A 109 -14.56 -9.41 -6.51
C GLY A 109 -14.77 -10.30 -5.30
N ASN A 110 -13.70 -10.91 -4.78
CA ASN A 110 -13.78 -11.70 -3.56
C ASN A 110 -14.14 -10.78 -2.39
N SER A 111 -15.10 -11.20 -1.58
CA SER A 111 -15.54 -10.42 -0.43
C SER A 111 -15.78 -11.26 0.80
N ILE A 112 -15.61 -10.65 1.97
CA ILE A 112 -15.82 -11.27 3.28
C ILE A 112 -16.71 -10.36 4.12
N ARG A 113 -17.73 -10.93 4.75
CA ARG A 113 -18.64 -10.29 5.71
C ARG A 113 -18.60 -11.01 7.04
N ALA A 114 -18.35 -10.26 8.11
CA ALA A 114 -18.31 -10.80 9.46
C ALA A 114 -18.58 -9.73 10.52
N GLU A 115 -18.77 -10.17 11.76
CA GLU A 115 -18.86 -9.26 12.89
C GLU A 115 -17.48 -8.81 13.37
N LYS A 116 -16.51 -9.74 13.39
CA LYS A 116 -15.11 -9.44 13.72
C LYS A 116 -14.20 -10.05 12.68
N VAL A 117 -13.18 -9.31 12.26
CA VAL A 117 -12.13 -9.84 11.40
C VAL A 117 -10.77 -9.40 11.89
N THR A 118 -9.86 -10.35 12.07
CA THR A 118 -8.44 -10.08 12.31
C THR A 118 -7.68 -10.25 11.01
N TYR A 119 -6.95 -9.21 10.61
CA TYR A 119 -6.04 -9.22 9.47
C TYR A 119 -4.59 -9.25 9.94
N LEU A 120 -3.87 -10.30 9.57
CA LEU A 120 -2.44 -10.46 9.83
C LEU A 120 -1.67 -9.97 8.60
N ILE A 121 -1.04 -8.81 8.71
CA ILE A 121 -0.50 -8.08 7.55
C ILE A 121 0.68 -8.85 6.92
N ASP A 122 1.51 -9.50 7.74
CA ASP A 122 2.66 -10.29 7.26
C ASP A 122 2.22 -11.52 6.48
N GLU A 123 1.23 -12.24 7.01
CA GLU A 123 0.74 -13.48 6.41
C GLU A 123 -0.25 -13.22 5.26
N GLY A 124 -0.81 -12.01 5.16
CA GLY A 124 -1.93 -11.75 4.27
C GLY A 124 -3.19 -12.54 4.63
N ARG A 125 -3.32 -13.00 5.88
CA ARG A 125 -4.38 -13.90 6.34
C ARG A 125 -5.49 -13.15 7.06
N PHE A 126 -6.74 -13.52 6.75
CA PHE A 126 -7.93 -13.05 7.47
C PHE A 126 -8.47 -14.16 8.36
N VAL A 127 -8.77 -13.81 9.61
CA VAL A 127 -9.49 -14.67 10.56
C VAL A 127 -10.80 -13.98 10.89
N ALA A 128 -11.91 -14.50 10.38
CA ALA A 128 -13.23 -13.95 10.58
C ALA A 128 -13.99 -14.73 11.66
N LEU A 129 -14.63 -14.01 12.57
CA LEU A 129 -15.40 -14.57 13.67
C LEU A 129 -16.86 -14.11 13.57
N PRO A 130 -17.83 -15.02 13.80
CA PRO A 130 -19.24 -14.68 13.79
C PRO A 130 -19.64 -13.93 15.06
N GLN A 131 -20.80 -13.27 15.01
CA GLN A 131 -21.54 -12.91 16.21
C GLN A 131 -22.34 -14.13 16.70
N THR A 132 -22.72 -14.16 17.98
CA THR A 132 -23.68 -15.15 18.50
C THR A 132 -24.91 -15.24 17.59
N ASN A 133 -25.22 -16.46 17.15
CA ASN A 133 -26.34 -16.76 16.25
C ASN A 133 -26.27 -16.10 14.85
N ARG A 134 -25.07 -15.76 14.38
CA ARG A 134 -24.81 -15.34 12.99
C ARG A 134 -23.73 -16.21 12.36
N GLN A 135 -23.57 -16.11 11.06
CA GLN A 135 -22.51 -16.78 10.30
C GLN A 135 -21.58 -15.75 9.65
N VAL A 136 -20.37 -16.20 9.35
CA VAL A 136 -19.44 -15.48 8.47
C VAL A 136 -19.80 -15.85 7.03
N GLU A 137 -19.82 -14.87 6.14
CA GLU A 137 -20.09 -15.06 4.71
C GLU A 137 -18.86 -14.66 3.88
N SER A 138 -18.44 -15.51 2.95
CA SER A 138 -17.38 -15.21 1.98
C SER A 138 -17.86 -15.55 0.57
N ILE A 139 -17.69 -14.61 -0.36
CA ILE A 139 -18.05 -14.78 -1.77
C ILE A 139 -16.76 -14.75 -2.59
N TYR A 140 -16.55 -15.75 -3.44
CA TYR A 140 -15.39 -15.86 -4.31
C TYR A 140 -15.82 -15.87 -5.78
N MET A 141 -15.09 -15.16 -6.64
CA MET A 141 -15.23 -15.31 -8.08
C MET A 141 -14.23 -16.35 -8.55
N VAL A 142 -14.72 -17.50 -8.99
CA VAL A 142 -13.90 -18.53 -9.63
C VAL A 142 -13.81 -18.18 -11.11
N GLN A 143 -12.62 -17.83 -11.59
CA GLN A 143 -12.37 -17.75 -13.02
C GLN A 143 -12.27 -19.20 -13.53
N GLU A 144 -13.24 -19.62 -14.34
CA GLU A 144 -13.02 -20.77 -15.20
C GLU A 144 -11.89 -20.39 -16.16
N SER A 145 -10.70 -20.93 -15.90
CA SER A 145 -9.59 -20.83 -16.83
C SER A 145 -10.10 -21.29 -18.20
N ASP A 146 -10.01 -20.43 -19.21
CA ASP A 146 -10.26 -20.76 -20.61
C ASP A 146 -9.27 -21.84 -21.10
N ASN A 147 -9.44 -23.08 -20.64
CA ASN A 147 -8.82 -24.28 -21.17
C ASN A 147 -9.81 -25.07 -22.04
N ALA A 148 -10.83 -24.39 -22.57
CA ALA A 148 -11.71 -24.92 -23.61
C ALA A 148 -11.31 -24.43 -25.02
N GLY A 149 -10.08 -23.92 -25.19
CA GLY A 149 -9.65 -23.26 -26.43
C GLY A 149 -8.73 -24.05 -27.36
N GLN A 150 -8.03 -25.12 -26.93
CA GLN A 150 -7.06 -25.83 -27.77
C GLN A 150 -6.89 -27.30 -27.38
N THR A 151 -7.77 -28.17 -27.88
CA THR A 151 -7.48 -29.56 -28.33
C THR A 151 -8.73 -30.19 -28.96
N ALA A 152 -9.41 -29.47 -29.85
CA ALA A 152 -10.09 -30.14 -30.95
C ALA A 152 -9.08 -30.17 -32.11
N THR A 153 -8.21 -31.17 -32.14
CA THR A 153 -7.50 -31.50 -33.38
C THR A 153 -8.57 -31.68 -34.45
N PRO A 154 -8.54 -30.95 -35.58
CA PRO A 154 -9.50 -31.18 -36.65
C PRO A 154 -9.47 -32.66 -37.01
N ALA A 155 -10.64 -33.29 -37.11
CA ALA A 155 -10.74 -34.67 -37.55
C ALA A 155 -9.93 -34.82 -38.87
N PRO A 156 -9.12 -35.88 -39.03
CA PRO A 156 -8.37 -36.11 -40.26
C PRO A 156 -9.31 -36.00 -41.46
N GLN A 157 -8.96 -35.17 -42.44
CA GLN A 157 -9.74 -35.09 -43.67
C GLN A 157 -9.72 -36.47 -44.34
N THR A 158 -10.90 -37.02 -44.59
CA THR A 158 -11.04 -38.29 -45.30
C THR A 158 -10.57 -38.09 -46.75
N PRO A 159 -9.62 -38.91 -47.26
CA PRO A 159 -9.16 -38.79 -48.64
C PRO A 159 -10.31 -38.92 -49.63
N GLU A 160 -10.30 -38.09 -50.67
CA GLU A 160 -11.30 -38.15 -51.74
C GLU A 160 -11.28 -39.51 -52.46
N PHE A 161 -12.45 -40.14 -52.53
CA PHE A 161 -12.64 -41.41 -53.24
C PHE A 161 -12.61 -41.16 -54.76
N LYS A 162 -11.49 -41.47 -55.41
CA LYS A 162 -11.42 -41.51 -56.88
C LYS A 162 -12.18 -42.73 -57.39
N ARG A 163 -13.32 -42.53 -58.05
CA ARG A 163 -13.96 -43.59 -58.85
C ARG A 163 -13.07 -43.89 -60.06
N SER A 164 -12.49 -45.08 -60.09
CA SER A 164 -11.90 -45.65 -61.30
C SER A 164 -13.00 -46.00 -62.30
N ASN A 165 -12.80 -45.60 -63.55
CA ASN A 165 -13.61 -45.96 -64.72
C ASN A 165 -13.02 -47.22 -65.35
#